data_AF-A0A7G2IXS4-F1
#
_entry.id   AF-A0A7G2IXS4-F1
#
_cell.length_a   1.000
_cell.length_b   1.000
_cell.length_c   1.000
_cell.angle_alpha   90.00
_cell.angle_beta   90.00
_cell.angle_gamma   90.00
#
_symmetry.space_group_name_H-M   'P 1'
#
loop_
_entity.id
_entity.type
_entity.pdbx_description
1 polymer ?
#
loop_
_entity_poly.entity_id
_entity_poly.type
_entity_poly.pdbx_seq_one_letter_code
_entity_poly.pdbx_strand_id
1 'polypeptide(L)' 'MQEKKKPNFDRTKSTMKNIRFEDDLLEQIEKAAGKGNFSKWVKEACKMRLERKNN' A
#
# COMPACT_ATOMS: atom_id res chain seq x y z
N MET A 1 -1.67 17.43 32.05
CA MET A 1 -0.80 16.32 31.55
C MET A 1 -1.71 15.12 31.31
N GLN A 2 -1.84 14.44 30.18
CA GLN A 2 -1.15 14.38 28.90
C GLN A 2 -2.21 13.89 27.90
N GLU A 3 -2.68 14.76 27.00
CA GLU A 3 -3.62 14.38 25.94
C GLU A 3 -2.89 13.46 24.96
N LYS A 4 -2.99 12.15 25.18
CA LYS A 4 -2.54 11.17 24.20
C LYS A 4 -3.53 11.19 23.04
N LYS A 5 -3.32 12.08 22.07
CA LYS A 5 -3.94 12.01 20.75
C LYS A 5 -3.63 10.63 20.19
N LYS A 6 -4.60 9.71 20.28
CA LYS A 6 -4.58 8.45 19.54
C LYS A 6 -4.37 8.83 18.07
N PRO A 7 -3.34 8.33 17.36
CA PRO A 7 -3.26 8.56 15.94
C PRO A 7 -4.55 8.00 15.34
N ASN A 8 -5.36 8.91 14.78
CA ASN A 8 -6.61 8.56 14.13
C ASN A 8 -6.23 7.82 12.84
N PHE A 9 -5.90 6.54 12.96
CA PHE A 9 -5.75 5.61 11.85
C PHE A 9 -7.17 5.32 11.37
N ASP A 10 -7.80 6.33 10.80
CA ASP A 10 -9.15 6.36 10.28
C ASP A 10 -9.17 5.42 9.06
N ARG A 11 -9.27 4.11 9.33
CA ARG A 11 -9.34 3.04 8.31
C ARG A 11 -10.70 3.03 7.61
N THR A 12 -11.59 3.97 7.94
CA THR A 12 -12.99 4.08 7.52
C THR A 12 -13.17 4.35 6.03
N LYS A 13 -12.08 4.64 5.29
CA LYS A 13 -12.07 4.76 3.80
C LYS A 13 -11.23 3.68 3.11
N SER A 14 -10.96 2.55 3.75
CA SER A 14 -10.17 1.45 3.18
C SER A 14 -11.02 0.20 2.98
N THR A 15 -11.25 -0.17 1.73
CA THR A 15 -11.82 -1.49 1.38
C THR A 15 -10.68 -2.48 1.19
N MET A 16 -10.68 -3.59 1.93
CA MET A 16 -9.76 -4.69 1.65
C MET A 16 -10.23 -5.45 0.40
N LYS A 17 -9.31 -5.67 -0.54
CA LYS A 17 -9.53 -6.50 -1.72
C LYS A 17 -8.50 -7.63 -1.69
N ASN A 18 -8.97 -8.87 -1.81
CA ASN A 18 -8.09 -10.02 -1.90
C ASN A 18 -7.68 -10.19 -3.36
N ILE A 19 -6.39 -10.08 -3.64
CA ILE A 19 -5.83 -10.21 -5.00
C ILE A 19 -4.69 -11.23 -4.97
N ARG A 20 -4.59 -12.05 -6.01
CA ARG A 20 -3.51 -13.02 -6.17
C ARG A 20 -2.43 -12.39 -7.04
N PHE A 21 -1.18 -12.53 -6.61
CA PHE A 21 0.00 -12.20 -7.41
C PHE A 21 0.64 -13.49 -7.91
N GLU A 22 1.31 -13.42 -9.05
CA GLU A 22 2.22 -14.46 -9.51
C GLU A 22 3.45 -14.50 -8.58
N ASP A 23 4.02 -15.69 -8.35
CA ASP A 23 5.14 -15.87 -7.42
C ASP A 23 6.37 -15.03 -7.83
N ASP A 24 6.76 -15.05 -9.11
CA ASP A 24 7.85 -14.23 -9.64
C ASP A 24 7.63 -12.72 -9.45
N LEU A 25 6.38 -12.27 -9.55
CA LEU A 25 6.02 -10.87 -9.36
C LEU A 25 6.09 -10.49 -7.88
N LEU A 26 5.59 -11.36 -7.01
CA LEU A 26 5.64 -11.16 -5.56
C LEU A 26 7.10 -11.05 -5.08
N GLU A 27 7.97 -11.96 -5.53
CA GLU A 27 9.39 -11.93 -5.18
C GLU A 27 10.08 -10.62 -5.62
N GLN A 28 9.79 -10.15 -6.84
CA GLN A 28 10.33 -8.89 -7.34
C GLN A 28 9.85 -7.69 -6.51
N ILE A 29 8.57 -7.67 -6.13
CA ILE A 29 8.02 -6.61 -5.30
C ILE A 29 8.62 -6.66 -3.90
N GLU A 30 8.77 -7.84 -3.28
CA GLU A 30 9.38 -7.96 -1.97
C GLU A 30 10.86 -7.53 -1.97
N LYS A 31 11.59 -7.88 -3.04
CA LYS A 31 12.98 -7.43 -3.23
C LYS A 31 13.08 -5.92 -3.43
N ALA A 32 12.17 -5.31 -4.18
CA ALA A 32 12.17 -3.87 -4.45
C ALA A 32 11.63 -3.02 -3.28
N ALA A 33 10.58 -3.49 -2.62
CA ALA A 33 9.93 -2.79 -1.50
C ALA A 33 10.72 -2.93 -0.20
N GLY A 34 11.41 -4.06 -0.03
CA GLY A 34 11.99 -4.47 1.24
C GLY A 34 10.95 -5.06 2.20
N LYS A 35 11.43 -5.87 3.14
CA LYS A 35 10.60 -6.63 4.08
C LYS A 35 9.65 -5.71 4.86
N GLY A 36 8.34 -5.97 4.77
CA GLY A 36 7.30 -5.22 5.50
C GLY A 36 6.72 -4.00 4.78
N ASN A 37 7.22 -3.63 3.59
CA ASN A 37 6.73 -2.48 2.83
C ASN A 37 5.84 -2.83 1.63
N PHE A 38 5.54 -4.11 1.42
CA PHE A 38 4.76 -4.60 0.28
C PHE A 38 3.48 -3.79 0.03
N SER A 39 2.62 -3.65 1.05
CA SER A 39 1.35 -2.94 0.89
C SER A 39 1.50 -1.45 0.58
N LYS A 40 2.58 -0.81 1.04
CA LYS A 40 2.87 0.59 0.71
C LYS A 40 3.31 0.69 -0.74
N TRP A 41 4.22 -0.19 -1.15
CA TRP A 41 4.76 -0.22 -2.51
C TRP A 41 3.67 -0.44 -3.56
N VAL A 42 2.80 -1.44 -3.36
CA VAL A 42 1.69 -1.72 -4.28
C VAL A 42 0.72 -0.54 -4.39
N LYS A 43 0.40 0.12 -3.28
CA LYS A 43 -0.47 1.31 -3.29
C LYS A 43 0.14 2.47 -4.07
N GLU A 44 1.43 2.74 -3.89
CA GLU A 44 2.12 3.81 -4.64
C GLU A 44 2.17 3.48 -6.14
N ALA A 45 2.48 2.23 -6.51
CA ALA A 45 2.45 1.78 -7.92
C ALA A 45 1.07 1.99 -8.56
N CYS A 46 -0.02 1.68 -7.86
CA CYS A 46 -1.38 1.93 -8.33
C CYS A 46 -1.65 3.44 -8.52
N LYS A 47 -1.25 4.29 -7.58
CA LYS A 47 -1.42 5.76 -7.69
C LYS A 47 -0.67 6.31 -8.89
N MET A 48 0.60 5.95 -9.06
CA MET A 48 1.41 6.39 -10.21
C MET A 48 0.75 6.02 -11.55
N ARG A 49 0.13 4.83 -11.63
CA ARG A 49 -0.60 4.41 -12.83
C ARG A 49 -1.88 5.21 -13.06
N LEU A 50 -2.59 5.59 -12.01
CA LEU A 50 -3.77 6.45 -12.09
C LEU A 50 -3.41 7.89 -12.49
N GLU A 51 -2.35 8.46 -11.90
CA GLU A 51 -1.84 9.78 -12.24
C GLU A 51 -1.46 9.88 -13.72
N ARG A 52 -0.77 8.86 -14.26
CA ARG A 52 -0.44 8.78 -15.69
C ARG A 52 -1.65 8.63 -16.61
N LYS A 53 -2.78 8.13 -16.10
CA LYS A 53 -4.01 7.91 -16.90
C LYS A 53 -4.92 9.13 -16.91
N ASN A 54 -4.87 9.93 -15.85
CA ASN A 54 -5.67 11.14 -15.70
C ASN A 54 -5.03 12.40 -16.30
N ASN A 55 -3.83 12.26 -16.88
CA ASN A 55 -3.03 13.32 -17.49
C ASN A 55 -2.77 13.00 -18.96
#